data_AF-A0A7S2H6P4-F1
#
_entry.id   AF-A0A7S2H6P4-F1
#
_cell.length_a   1.000
_cell.length_b   1.000
_cell.length_c   1.000
_cell.angle_alpha   90.00
_cell.angle_beta   90.00
_cell.angle_gamma   90.00
#
_symmetry.space_group_name_H-M   'P 1'
#
loop_
_entity.id
_entity.type
_entity.pdbx_description
1 polymer ?
#
loop_
_entity_poly.entity_id
_entity_poly.type
_entity_poly.pdbx_seq_one_letter_code
_entity_poly.pdbx_strand_id
1 'polypeptide(L)'
;EDPMLSGVSHVVVDEAHERTSDGDFLLMVLRRLLRSRADLKVILMSATLDSRLFSSYFHDAPTLTIPGRTFAVTPLYLEDAIELTRHEVEQGSPWARRSVGSKGGGKGGGKGGGKGDTSDVALDEGEMGYDELRALYPRHSAETALTLSQLDPGAIDYDLLVDCV
;
A
#
# COMPACT_ATOMS: atom_id res chain seq x y z
N GLU A 1 27.79 4.72 -27.98
CA GLU A 1 28.01 4.77 -26.52
C GLU A 1 28.60 3.43 -26.07
N ASP A 2 29.48 3.42 -25.08
CA ASP A 2 30.37 2.31 -24.71
C ASP A 2 29.61 1.12 -24.08
N PRO A 3 29.32 0.04 -24.82
CA PRO A 3 28.55 -1.09 -24.31
C PRO A 3 29.37 -1.98 -23.37
N MET A 4 30.70 -1.79 -23.34
CA MET A 4 31.61 -2.59 -22.52
C MET A 4 31.90 -1.94 -21.18
N LEU A 5 31.45 -0.70 -20.96
CA LEU A 5 31.75 0.09 -19.75
C LEU A 5 33.26 0.17 -19.48
N SER A 6 34.09 0.29 -20.51
CA SER A 6 35.56 0.10 -20.47
C SER A 6 36.30 0.93 -19.40
N GLY A 7 35.79 2.10 -19.03
CA GLY A 7 36.33 2.94 -17.94
C GLY A 7 35.82 2.61 -16.53
N VAL A 8 34.92 1.65 -16.39
CA VAL A 8 34.26 1.30 -15.13
C VAL A 8 34.84 -0.01 -14.58
N SER A 9 35.20 0.01 -13.30
CA SER A 9 35.67 -1.16 -12.56
C SER A 9 34.58 -1.81 -11.70
N HIS A 10 33.66 -1.00 -11.15
CA HIS A 10 32.60 -1.46 -10.25
C HIS A 10 31.26 -0.85 -10.64
N VAL A 11 30.22 -1.67 -10.67
CA VAL A 11 28.82 -1.23 -10.80
C VAL A 11 28.08 -1.62 -9.53
N VAL A 12 27.41 -0.66 -8.91
CA VAL A 12 26.56 -0.88 -7.73
C VAL A 12 25.12 -0.69 -8.17
N VAL A 13 24.29 -1.71 -7.98
CA VAL A 13 22.84 -1.64 -8.21
C VAL A 13 22.18 -1.61 -6.84
N ASP A 14 21.59 -0.47 -6.50
CA ASP A 14 20.86 -0.28 -5.26
C ASP A 14 19.38 -0.66 -5.43
N GLU A 15 18.71 -0.94 -4.32
CA GLU A 15 17.29 -1.26 -4.26
C GLU A 15 16.83 -2.32 -5.26
N ALA A 16 17.68 -3.34 -5.46
CA ALA A 16 17.38 -4.45 -6.37
C ALA A 16 16.05 -5.17 -6.04
N HIS A 17 15.55 -5.00 -4.81
CA HIS A 17 14.30 -5.55 -4.34
C HIS A 17 13.03 -4.91 -4.92
N GLU A 18 13.12 -3.71 -5.53
CA GLU A 18 11.95 -3.05 -6.15
C GLU A 18 11.48 -3.74 -7.44
N ARG A 19 12.33 -4.59 -8.05
CA ARG A 19 11.99 -5.39 -9.25
C ARG A 19 11.40 -4.55 -10.39
N THR A 20 11.93 -3.36 -10.61
CA THR A 20 11.54 -2.50 -11.74
C THR A 20 11.92 -3.15 -13.07
N SER A 21 11.16 -2.89 -14.14
CA SER A 21 11.45 -3.48 -15.46
C SER A 21 12.84 -3.11 -15.99
N ASP A 22 13.24 -1.86 -15.78
CA ASP A 22 14.57 -1.37 -16.16
C ASP A 22 15.67 -2.00 -15.31
N GLY A 23 15.41 -2.21 -14.00
CA GLY A 23 16.31 -2.91 -13.10
C GLY A 23 16.53 -4.37 -13.51
N ASP A 24 15.46 -5.12 -13.77
CA ASP A 24 15.55 -6.52 -14.22
C ASP A 24 16.27 -6.62 -15.58
N PHE A 25 16.01 -5.69 -16.50
CA PHE A 25 16.74 -5.61 -17.78
C PHE A 25 18.23 -5.31 -17.59
N LEU A 26 18.56 -4.36 -16.71
CA LEU A 26 19.95 -4.02 -16.36
C LEU A 26 20.67 -5.25 -15.79
N LEU A 27 20.06 -6.00 -14.88
CA LEU A 27 20.66 -7.21 -14.30
C LEU A 27 20.95 -8.28 -15.36
N MET A 28 20.08 -8.43 -16.35
CA MET A 28 20.32 -9.32 -17.50
C MET A 28 21.53 -8.87 -18.32
N VAL A 29 21.65 -7.57 -18.62
CA VAL A 29 22.78 -7.01 -19.37
C VAL A 29 24.08 -7.16 -18.58
N LEU A 30 24.08 -6.83 -17.29
CA LEU A 30 25.25 -6.95 -16.41
C LEU A 30 25.71 -8.40 -16.29
N ARG A 31 24.79 -9.35 -16.11
CA ARG A 31 25.12 -10.77 -16.09
C ARG A 31 25.81 -11.23 -17.38
N ARG A 32 25.36 -10.74 -18.53
CA ARG A 32 26.01 -11.02 -19.82
C ARG A 32 27.40 -10.37 -19.89
N LEU A 33 27.53 -9.12 -19.44
CA LEU A 33 28.79 -8.37 -19.48
C LEU A 33 29.88 -9.00 -18.60
N LEU A 34 29.53 -9.52 -17.43
CA LEU A 34 30.44 -10.24 -16.53
C LEU A 34 31.10 -11.47 -17.18
N ARG A 35 30.46 -12.10 -18.17
CA ARG A 35 31.05 -13.22 -18.92
C ARG A 35 32.18 -12.77 -19.84
N SER A 36 32.14 -11.52 -20.32
CA SER A 36 33.16 -10.93 -21.19
C SER A 36 34.20 -10.10 -20.45
N ARG A 37 33.86 -9.59 -19.25
CA ARG A 37 34.71 -8.72 -18.43
C ARG A 37 34.93 -9.31 -17.05
N ALA A 38 36.02 -10.07 -16.92
CA ALA A 38 36.43 -10.65 -15.64
C ALA A 38 36.95 -9.59 -14.64
N ASP A 39 37.34 -8.42 -15.13
CA ASP A 39 37.82 -7.27 -14.36
C ASP A 39 36.68 -6.44 -13.74
N LEU A 40 35.48 -6.51 -14.31
CA LEU A 40 34.30 -5.80 -13.82
C LEU A 40 33.73 -6.49 -12.57
N LYS A 41 33.41 -5.69 -11.55
CA LYS A 41 32.72 -6.14 -10.33
C LYS A 41 31.31 -5.56 -10.30
N VAL A 42 30.34 -6.38 -9.91
CA VAL A 42 28.94 -5.96 -9.70
C VAL A 42 28.58 -6.23 -8.26
N ILE A 43 28.01 -5.22 -7.59
CA ILE A 43 27.52 -5.29 -6.21
C ILE A 43 26.02 -5.00 -6.27
N LEU A 44 25.22 -5.91 -5.71
CA LEU A 44 23.78 -5.74 -5.59
C LEU A 44 23.44 -5.44 -4.14
N MET A 45 22.72 -4.34 -3.91
CA MET A 45 22.23 -3.93 -2.61
C MET A 45 20.71 -4.07 -2.57
N SER A 46 20.22 -4.58 -1.45
CA SER A 46 18.79 -4.83 -1.21
C SER A 46 18.51 -4.67 0.27
N ALA A 47 17.44 -3.95 0.60
CA ALA A 47 16.95 -3.83 1.97
C ALA A 47 16.21 -5.10 2.45
N THR A 48 15.74 -5.96 1.55
CA THR A 48 14.85 -7.09 1.88
C THR A 48 15.49 -8.47 1.70
N LEU A 49 14.89 -9.47 2.37
CA LEU A 49 15.44 -10.81 2.64
C LEU A 49 15.66 -11.73 1.41
N ASP A 50 15.25 -11.34 0.20
CA ASP A 50 15.40 -12.22 -0.98
C ASP A 50 16.78 -12.12 -1.65
N SER A 51 17.84 -12.08 -0.84
CA SER A 51 19.24 -12.15 -1.32
C SER A 51 19.55 -13.47 -2.02
N ARG A 52 18.80 -14.54 -1.71
CA ARG A 52 18.96 -15.88 -2.28
C ARG A 52 18.58 -15.93 -3.76
N LEU A 53 17.50 -15.26 -4.17
CA LEU A 53 17.12 -15.19 -5.57
C LEU A 53 18.23 -14.56 -6.42
N PHE A 54 18.73 -13.40 -6.00
CA PHE A 54 19.83 -12.72 -6.70
C PHE A 54 21.12 -13.53 -6.70
N SER A 55 21.48 -14.15 -5.57
CA SER A 55 22.64 -15.04 -5.48
C SER A 55 22.55 -16.17 -6.51
N SER A 56 21.42 -16.89 -6.57
CA SER A 56 21.23 -17.99 -7.52
C SER A 56 21.28 -17.52 -8.98
N TYR A 57 20.72 -16.34 -9.28
CA TYR A 57 20.76 -15.77 -10.63
C TYR A 57 22.18 -15.43 -11.08
N PHE A 58 23.02 -14.94 -10.16
CA PHE A 58 24.43 -14.60 -10.39
C PHE A 58 25.39 -15.74 -10.02
N HIS A 59 25.01 -16.99 -10.31
CA HIS A 59 25.86 -18.18 -10.14
C HIS A 59 26.31 -18.42 -8.69
N ASP A 60 25.35 -18.42 -7.77
CA ASP A 60 25.56 -18.60 -6.33
C ASP A 60 26.54 -17.56 -5.75
N ALA A 61 26.37 -16.30 -6.16
CA ALA A 61 27.20 -15.20 -5.73
C ALA A 61 27.19 -15.05 -4.19
N PRO A 62 28.32 -14.69 -3.57
CA PRO A 62 28.41 -14.55 -2.13
C PRO A 62 27.48 -13.46 -1.62
N THR A 63 26.74 -13.75 -0.56
CA THR A 63 25.81 -12.81 0.09
C THR A 63 26.39 -12.31 1.40
N LEU A 64 26.32 -10.99 1.62
CA LEU A 64 26.67 -10.35 2.88
C LEU A 64 25.41 -9.72 3.49
N THR A 65 25.11 -10.06 4.74
CA THR A 65 24.02 -9.45 5.50
C THR A 65 24.58 -8.41 6.46
N ILE A 66 24.18 -7.16 6.29
CA ILE A 66 24.54 -6.06 7.20
C ILE A 66 23.39 -5.86 8.19
N PRO A 67 23.61 -6.00 9.51
CA PRO A 67 22.54 -5.80 10.48
C PRO A 67 22.12 -4.32 10.49
N GLY A 68 20.82 -4.09 10.30
CA GLY A 68 20.23 -2.77 10.46
C GLY A 68 20.09 -2.38 11.93
N ARG A 69 20.02 -1.08 12.20
CA ARG A 69 19.54 -0.55 13.47
C ARG A 69 18.18 0.08 13.23
N THR A 70 17.19 -0.36 13.98
CA THR A 70 15.84 0.20 13.92
C THR A 70 15.44 0.71 15.31
N PHE A 71 14.58 1.72 15.33
CA PHE A 71 13.87 2.12 16.53
C PHE A 71 12.50 1.46 16.51
N ALA A 72 11.92 1.24 17.70
CA ALA A 72 10.57 0.72 17.78
C ALA A 72 9.60 1.71 17.13
N VAL A 73 8.88 1.26 16.11
CA VAL A 73 7.79 2.00 15.47
C VAL A 73 6.50 1.25 15.80
N THR A 74 5.51 1.97 16.32
CA THR A 74 4.18 1.41 16.58
C THR A 74 3.38 1.46 15.28
N PRO A 75 2.97 0.31 14.70
CA PRO A 75 2.07 0.32 13.55
C PRO A 75 0.69 0.77 14.03
N LEU A 76 0.07 1.66 13.26
CA LEU A 76 -1.32 2.09 13.42
C LEU A 76 -2.06 1.72 12.15
N TYR A 77 -3.26 1.19 12.30
CA TYR A 77 -4.14 0.79 11.20
C TYR A 77 -5.24 1.83 10.98
N LEU A 78 -6.13 1.59 10.01
CA LEU A 78 -7.14 2.57 9.61
C LEU A 78 -8.05 3.01 10.78
N GLU A 79 -8.46 2.05 11.59
CA GLU A 79 -9.25 2.27 12.81
C GLU A 79 -8.54 3.18 13.81
N ASP A 80 -7.22 3.05 13.94
CA ASP A 80 -6.42 3.90 14.83
C ASP A 80 -6.30 5.32 14.27
N ALA A 81 -6.13 5.45 12.95
CA ALA A 81 -6.05 6.75 12.29
C ALA A 81 -7.37 7.52 12.44
N ILE A 82 -8.51 6.87 12.22
CA ILE A 82 -9.85 7.48 12.41
C ILE A 82 -10.05 7.89 13.87
N GLU A 83 -9.68 7.04 14.82
CA GLU A 83 -9.80 7.32 16.25
C GLU A 83 -8.97 8.55 16.68
N LEU A 84 -7.72 8.63 16.22
CA LEU A 84 -6.80 9.71 16.60
C LEU A 84 -7.17 11.04 15.95
N THR A 85 -7.62 11.01 14.70
CA THR A 85 -7.97 12.21 13.91
C THR A 85 -9.40 12.66 14.16
N ARG A 86 -10.27 11.76 14.66
CA ARG A 86 -11.73 11.93 14.71
C ARG A 86 -12.32 12.23 13.34
N HIS A 87 -11.78 11.58 12.31
CA HIS A 87 -12.25 11.75 10.96
C HIS A 87 -13.70 11.26 10.83
N GLU A 88 -14.54 12.08 10.17
CA GLU A 88 -15.95 11.80 9.92
C GLU A 88 -16.20 11.78 8.41
N VAL A 89 -16.90 10.76 7.93
CA VAL A 89 -17.27 10.63 6.53
C VAL A 89 -18.61 11.33 6.30
N GLU A 90 -18.61 12.38 5.47
CA GLU A 90 -19.85 13.07 5.12
C GLU A 90 -20.74 12.19 4.23
N GLN A 91 -22.03 12.08 4.58
CA GLN A 91 -23.00 11.31 3.78
C GLN A 91 -23.15 11.91 2.37
N GLY A 92 -22.93 11.07 1.36
CA GLY A 92 -22.97 11.48 -0.05
C GLY A 92 -21.66 12.05 -0.58
N SER A 93 -20.60 12.08 0.24
CA SER A 93 -19.25 12.29 -0.25
C SER A 93 -18.80 11.13 -1.16
N PRO A 94 -17.78 11.33 -2.01
CA PRO A 94 -17.22 10.26 -2.84
C PRO A 94 -16.67 9.06 -2.06
N TRP A 95 -16.38 9.26 -0.77
CA TRP A 95 -15.77 8.29 0.14
C TRP A 95 -16.79 7.52 0.97
N ALA A 96 -18.05 7.97 0.98
CA ALA A 96 -19.13 7.31 1.68
C ALA A 96 -19.72 6.16 0.83
N ARG A 97 -20.05 5.03 1.48
CA ARG A 97 -20.81 3.94 0.86
C ARG A 97 -22.09 4.51 0.27
N ARG A 98 -22.28 4.23 -1.02
CA ARG A 98 -23.53 4.60 -1.68
C ARG A 98 -24.63 3.66 -1.20
N SER A 99 -25.68 4.25 -0.62
CA SER A 99 -26.95 3.54 -0.45
C SER A 99 -27.34 2.89 -1.79
N VAL A 100 -27.42 1.56 -1.79
CA VAL A 100 -27.91 0.75 -2.90
C VAL A 100 -29.41 1.04 -3.07
N GLY A 101 -29.70 2.15 -3.74
CA GLY A 101 -31.05 2.67 -3.92
C GLY A 101 -31.14 3.84 -4.90
N SER A 102 -30.04 4.57 -5.15
CA SER A 102 -30.02 5.66 -6.13
C SER A 102 -29.60 5.18 -7.52
N LYS A 103 -30.39 4.29 -8.12
CA LYS A 103 -30.37 4.05 -9.57
C LYS A 103 -31.38 5.01 -10.21
N GLY A 104 -30.88 6.15 -10.70
CA GLY A 104 -31.44 7.00 -11.76
C GLY A 104 -32.95 7.25 -11.78
N GLY A 105 -33.37 8.46 -11.37
CA GLY A 105 -34.70 8.99 -11.69
C GLY A 105 -34.76 10.49 -11.40
N GLY A 106 -34.91 11.29 -12.46
CA GLY A 106 -34.89 12.74 -12.36
C GLY A 106 -35.99 13.34 -11.46
N LYS A 107 -35.65 14.50 -10.90
CA LYS A 107 -36.52 15.66 -10.60
C LYS A 107 -37.88 15.36 -9.94
N GLY A 108 -37.95 15.48 -8.61
CA GLY A 108 -39.21 15.60 -7.87
C GLY A 108 -38.96 16.13 -6.46
N GLY A 109 -39.43 17.34 -6.17
CA GLY A 109 -39.33 17.95 -4.84
C GLY A 109 -40.21 17.24 -3.81
N GLY A 110 -39.73 17.17 -2.57
CA GLY A 110 -40.46 16.60 -1.45
C GLY A 110 -39.75 16.87 -0.13
N LYS A 111 -40.30 17.80 0.64
CA LYS A 111 -39.89 18.16 1.99
C LYS A 111 -40.31 17.03 2.94
N GLY A 112 -39.38 16.43 3.68
CA GLY A 112 -39.68 15.39 4.67
C GLY A 112 -38.54 15.21 5.66
N GLY A 113 -38.72 15.73 6.88
CA GLY A 113 -37.86 15.39 8.01
C GLY A 113 -38.13 13.95 8.42
N GLY A 114 -37.09 13.12 8.41
CA GLY A 114 -37.14 11.74 8.85
C GLY A 114 -35.84 11.40 9.57
N LYS A 115 -35.94 11.15 10.87
CA LYS A 115 -34.87 10.63 11.72
C LYS A 115 -34.65 9.18 11.30
N GLY A 116 -33.68 8.94 10.42
CA GLY A 116 -33.41 7.61 9.87
C GLY A 116 -32.55 6.79 10.82
N ASP A 117 -33.08 5.66 11.27
CA ASP A 117 -32.32 4.57 11.89
C ASP A 117 -31.19 4.15 10.94
N THR A 118 -29.96 4.13 11.42
CA THR A 118 -28.75 3.81 10.64
C THR A 118 -28.55 2.30 10.43
N SER A 119 -29.61 1.49 10.51
CA SER A 119 -29.49 0.03 10.60
C SER A 119 -29.59 -0.74 9.27
N ASP A 120 -30.07 -0.14 8.17
CA ASP A 120 -30.39 -0.89 6.95
C ASP A 120 -29.68 -0.36 5.68
N VAL A 121 -28.35 -0.25 5.74
CA VAL A 121 -27.54 -0.14 4.51
C VAL A 121 -27.29 -1.56 4.02
N ALA A 122 -27.79 -1.90 2.83
CA ALA A 122 -27.55 -3.22 2.24
C ALA A 122 -26.03 -3.44 2.10
N LEU A 123 -25.49 -4.35 2.90
CA LEU A 123 -24.07 -4.71 2.90
C LEU A 123 -23.79 -5.56 1.66
N ASP A 124 -22.77 -5.20 0.90
CA ASP A 124 -22.25 -6.08 -0.16
C ASP A 124 -21.55 -7.31 0.45
N GLU A 125 -21.36 -8.37 -0.33
CA GLU A 125 -20.68 -9.58 0.15
C GLU A 125 -19.24 -9.24 0.60
N GLY A 126 -18.99 -9.36 1.91
CA GLY A 126 -17.69 -9.06 2.53
C GLY A 126 -17.63 -7.71 3.25
N GLU A 127 -18.69 -6.91 3.23
CA GLU A 127 -18.77 -5.69 4.02
C GLU A 127 -19.24 -5.95 5.46
N MET A 128 -18.51 -5.39 6.42
CA MET A 128 -18.89 -5.46 7.83
C MET A 128 -19.85 -4.34 8.22
N GLY A 129 -20.87 -4.71 9.00
CA GLY A 129 -21.81 -3.77 9.60
C GLY A 129 -21.25 -3.09 10.86
N TYR A 130 -21.94 -2.05 11.33
CA TYR A 130 -21.54 -1.30 12.54
C TYR A 130 -21.34 -2.21 13.77
N ASP A 131 -22.30 -3.11 14.06
CA ASP A 131 -22.23 -3.97 15.26
C ASP A 131 -21.05 -4.96 15.19
N GLU A 132 -20.72 -5.45 13.99
CA GLU A 132 -19.58 -6.33 13.78
C GLU A 132 -18.25 -5.58 13.96
N LEU A 133 -18.14 -4.36 13.42
CA LEU A 133 -16.97 -3.50 13.60
C LEU A 133 -16.79 -3.11 15.07
N ARG A 134 -17.88 -2.83 15.78
CA ARG A 134 -17.88 -2.57 17.23
C ARG A 134 -17.35 -3.76 18.03
N ALA A 135 -17.69 -4.99 17.61
CA ALA A 135 -17.22 -6.21 18.23
C ALA A 135 -15.75 -6.53 17.89
N LEU A 136 -15.31 -6.22 16.67
CA LEU A 136 -13.94 -6.45 16.20
C LEU A 136 -12.94 -5.47 16.81
N TYR A 137 -13.37 -4.22 17.03
CA TYR A 137 -12.54 -3.12 17.54
C TYR A 137 -13.05 -2.59 18.89
N PRO A 138 -13.06 -3.41 19.96
CA PRO A 138 -13.66 -3.04 21.24
C PRO A 138 -12.90 -1.95 22.00
N ARG A 139 -11.68 -1.61 21.55
CA ARG A 139 -10.84 -0.56 22.15
C ARG A 139 -11.06 0.82 21.54
N HIS A 140 -11.76 0.88 20.41
CA HIS A 140 -12.03 2.10 19.66
C HIS A 140 -13.41 2.65 20.00
N SER A 141 -13.62 3.93 19.71
CA SER A 141 -14.86 4.63 20.02
C SER A 141 -16.03 4.14 19.17
N ALA A 142 -17.25 4.52 19.57
CA ALA A 142 -18.45 4.20 18.79
C ALA A 142 -18.43 4.96 17.44
N GLU A 143 -17.92 6.18 17.47
CA GLU A 143 -17.76 7.05 16.31
C GLU A 143 -16.81 6.41 15.28
N THR A 144 -15.70 5.82 15.72
CA THR A 144 -14.77 5.10 14.83
C THR A 144 -15.44 3.94 14.12
N ALA A 145 -16.22 3.11 14.83
CA ALA A 145 -16.97 2.02 14.22
C ALA A 145 -18.04 2.53 13.24
N LEU A 146 -18.67 3.67 13.55
CA LEU A 146 -19.66 4.31 12.69
C LEU A 146 -19.01 4.82 11.40
N THR A 147 -17.89 5.53 11.48
CA THR A 147 -17.13 6.03 10.32
C THR A 147 -16.68 4.86 9.44
N LEU A 148 -16.11 3.80 10.01
CA LEU A 148 -15.69 2.60 9.27
C LEU A 148 -16.86 1.91 8.55
N SER A 149 -18.04 1.86 9.17
CA SER A 149 -19.23 1.26 8.53
C SER A 149 -19.74 2.08 7.34
N GLN A 150 -19.42 3.37 7.28
CA GLN A 150 -19.84 4.29 6.23
C GLN A 150 -18.82 4.46 5.12
N LEU A 151 -17.57 4.01 5.32
CA LEU A 151 -16.49 4.20 4.36
C LEU A 151 -16.59 3.19 3.20
N ASP A 152 -16.47 3.68 1.97
CA ASP A 152 -16.42 2.84 0.76
C ASP A 152 -15.01 2.23 0.64
N PRO A 153 -14.85 0.90 0.76
CA PRO A 153 -13.53 0.27 0.70
C PRO A 153 -12.85 0.41 -0.68
N GLY A 154 -13.62 0.73 -1.73
CA GLY A 154 -13.09 0.98 -3.06
C GLY A 154 -12.65 2.43 -3.30
N ALA A 155 -12.92 3.35 -2.36
CA ALA A 155 -12.61 4.77 -2.48
C ALA A 155 -11.42 5.13 -1.58
N ILE A 156 -10.27 5.45 -2.19
CA ILE A 156 -9.05 5.83 -1.47
C ILE A 156 -9.06 7.33 -1.19
N ASP A 157 -9.15 7.71 0.09
CA ASP A 157 -8.99 9.11 0.53
C ASP A 157 -7.52 9.52 0.46
N TYR A 158 -7.16 10.23 -0.61
CA TYR A 158 -5.79 10.72 -0.82
C TYR A 158 -5.44 11.89 0.11
N ASP A 159 -6.42 12.65 0.61
CA ASP A 159 -6.15 13.78 1.51
C ASP A 159 -5.62 13.25 2.85
N LEU A 160 -6.23 12.17 3.35
CA LEU A 160 -5.76 11.47 4.55
C LEU A 160 -4.36 10.87 4.39
N LEU A 161 -4.01 10.42 3.18
CA LEU A 161 -2.65 9.92 2.88
C LEU A 161 -1.61 11.04 2.85
N VAL A 162 -1.96 12.22 2.34
CA VAL A 162 -1.03 13.36 2.25
C VAL A 162 -0.71 13.94 3.63
N ASP A 163 -1.67 13.99 4.54
CA ASP A 163 -1.44 14.50 5.91
C ASP A 163 -0.58 13.56 6.77
N CYS A 164 -0.39 12.31 6.33
CA CYS A 164 0.38 11.28 7.04
C CYS A 164 1.85 11.13 6.57
N VAL A 165 2.28 11.88 5.54
CA VAL A 165 3.64 11.82 4.95
C VAL A 165 4.37 13.15 5.13
#